data_AF-A0A928PY08-F1
#
_entry.id   AF-A0A928PY08-F1
#
_cell.length_a   1.000
_cell.length_b   1.000
_cell.length_c   1.000
_cell.angle_alpha   90.00
_cell.angle_beta   90.00
_cell.angle_gamma   90.00
#
_symmetry.space_group_name_H-M   'P 1'
#
loop_
_entity.id
_entity.type
_entity.pdbx_description
1 polymer ?
#
loop_
_entity_poly.entity_id
_entity_poly.type
_entity_poly.pdbx_seq_one_letter_code
_entity_poly.pdbx_strand_id
1 'polypeptide(L)'
;MGVIDDVTKGAKTCADKVKIKADAAAKISKLKIEESRLQCDISKALKLLGAKVYKSYCNQEEFEPDSEVSEIKEMYSNLKDIRAQIAYLRNAEFNFSKTLKSDKGE
;
A
#
# COMPACT_ATOMS: atom_id res chain seq x y z
N MET A 1 26.90 -15.94 -34.94
CA MET A 1 26.28 -15.71 -33.62
C MET A 1 25.21 -16.78 -33.44
N GLY A 2 25.40 -17.67 -32.47
CA GLY A 2 24.66 -18.94 -32.38
C GLY A 2 23.42 -18.85 -31.49
N VAL A 3 22.43 -19.67 -31.84
CA VAL A 3 21.13 -19.87 -31.15
C VAL A 3 21.26 -19.99 -29.62
N ILE A 4 22.39 -20.48 -29.11
CA ILE A 4 22.68 -20.65 -27.68
C ILE A 4 22.86 -19.29 -26.96
N ASP A 5 23.42 -18.27 -27.63
CA ASP A 5 23.60 -16.93 -27.05
C ASP A 5 22.25 -16.22 -26.88
N ASP A 6 21.33 -16.39 -27.83
CA ASP A 6 19.96 -15.86 -27.76
C ASP A 6 19.13 -16.53 -26.66
N VAL A 7 19.21 -17.86 -26.53
CA VAL A 7 18.53 -18.58 -25.44
C VAL A 7 19.06 -18.13 -24.07
N THR A 8 20.37 -17.90 -23.95
CA THR A 8 20.99 -17.46 -22.69
C THR A 8 20.60 -16.02 -22.33
N LYS A 9 20.53 -15.12 -23.31
CA LYS A 9 20.02 -13.74 -23.13
C LYS A 9 18.55 -13.71 -22.76
N GLY A 10 17.72 -14.53 -23.41
CA GLY A 10 16.31 -14.69 -23.09
C GLY A 10 16.08 -15.20 -21.66
N ALA A 11 16.87 -16.19 -21.22
CA ALA A 11 16.80 -16.74 -19.88
C ALA A 11 17.17 -15.71 -18.79
N LYS A 12 18.27 -14.96 -18.97
CA LYS A 12 18.67 -13.88 -18.04
C LYS A 12 17.60 -12.79 -17.95
N THR A 13 17.10 -12.34 -19.10
CA THR A 13 16.05 -11.34 -19.20
C THR A 13 14.77 -11.80 -18.49
N CYS A 14 14.38 -13.06 -18.64
CA CYS A 14 13.24 -13.65 -17.94
C CYS A 14 13.46 -13.72 -16.42
N ALA A 15 14.66 -14.10 -15.96
CA ALA A 15 14.98 -14.16 -14.53
C ALA A 15 14.91 -12.78 -13.87
N ASP A 16 15.49 -11.75 -14.51
CA ASP A 16 15.43 -10.36 -14.01
C ASP A 16 14.00 -9.83 -13.96
N LYS A 17 13.18 -10.17 -14.96
CA LYS A 17 11.74 -9.84 -15.02
C LYS A 17 10.95 -10.47 -13.88
N VAL A 18 11.20 -11.75 -13.58
CA VAL A 18 10.55 -12.46 -12.46
C VAL A 18 10.96 -11.83 -11.12
N LYS A 19 12.23 -11.49 -10.96
CA LYS A 19 12.74 -10.83 -9.76
C LYS A 19 12.05 -9.48 -9.49
N ILE A 20 11.94 -8.63 -10.50
CA ILE A 20 11.27 -7.32 -10.39
C ILE A 20 9.81 -7.48 -9.96
N LYS A 21 9.08 -8.44 -10.55
CA LYS A 21 7.68 -8.72 -10.18
C LYS A 21 7.54 -9.28 -8.77
N ALA A 22 8.42 -10.20 -8.38
CA ALA A 22 8.41 -10.77 -7.03
C ALA A 22 8.70 -9.69 -5.97
N ASP A 23 9.67 -8.80 -6.22
CA ASP A 23 10.00 -7.70 -5.34
C ASP A 23 8.84 -6.69 -5.20
N ALA A 24 8.17 -6.37 -6.31
CA ALA A 24 7.00 -5.49 -6.31
C ALA A 24 5.82 -6.11 -5.53
N ALA A 25 5.54 -7.39 -5.76
CA ALA A 25 4.48 -8.12 -5.05
C ALA A 25 4.76 -8.19 -3.53
N ALA A 26 6.02 -8.45 -3.15
CA ALA A 26 6.43 -8.45 -1.74
C ALA A 26 6.24 -7.07 -1.09
N LYS A 27 6.60 -5.98 -1.79
CA LYS A 27 6.39 -4.60 -1.30
C LYS A 27 4.90 -4.26 -1.17
N ILE A 28 4.08 -4.60 -2.17
CA ILE A 28 2.62 -4.40 -2.12
C ILE A 28 2.01 -5.17 -0.94
N SER A 29 2.45 -6.41 -0.69
CA SER A 29 1.97 -7.22 0.42
C SER A 29 2.25 -6.56 1.77
N LYS A 30 3.47 -6.06 1.98
CA LYS A 30 3.84 -5.31 3.20
C LYS A 30 2.96 -4.07 3.39
N LEU A 31 2.80 -3.26 2.35
CA LEU A 31 1.96 -2.06 2.38
C LEU A 31 0.49 -2.39 2.67
N LYS A 32 -0.04 -3.50 2.17
CA LYS A 32 -1.42 -3.94 2.47
C LYS A 32 -1.59 -4.37 3.93
N ILE A 33 -0.58 -4.99 4.52
CA ILE A 33 -0.59 -5.32 5.95
C ILE A 33 -0.60 -4.03 6.77
N GLU A 34 0.25 -3.07 6.42
CA GLU A 34 0.27 -1.74 7.06
C GLU A 34 -1.04 -0.99 6.88
N GLU A 35 -1.63 -1.00 5.67
CA GLU A 35 -2.95 -0.42 5.39
C GLU A 35 -4.01 -1.00 6.31
N SER A 36 -4.05 -2.33 6.44
CA SER A 36 -5.04 -3.04 7.27
C SER A 36 -4.85 -2.73 8.76
N ARG A 37 -3.59 -2.68 9.22
CA ARG A 37 -3.25 -2.31 10.59
C ARG A 37 -3.70 -0.89 10.89
N LEU A 38 -3.38 0.06 10.02
CA LEU A 38 -3.73 1.47 10.22
C LEU A 38 -5.24 1.69 10.20
N GLN A 39 -5.99 0.98 9.34
CA GLN A 39 -7.46 0.99 9.37
C GLN A 39 -8.03 0.47 10.71
N CYS A 40 -7.43 -0.59 11.26
CA CYS A 40 -7.80 -1.10 12.57
C CYS A 40 -7.52 -0.08 13.67
N ASP A 41 -6.37 0.59 13.62
CA ASP A 41 -5.98 1.58 14.63
C ASP A 41 -6.85 2.84 14.54
N ILE A 42 -7.18 3.33 13.34
CA ILE A 42 -8.17 4.40 13.14
C ILE A 42 -9.53 4.02 13.76
N SER A 43 -9.98 2.79 13.50
CA SER A 43 -11.26 2.31 14.04
C SER A 43 -11.26 2.27 15.58
N LYS A 44 -10.13 1.91 16.20
CA LYS A 44 -9.97 1.95 17.66
C LYS A 44 -9.97 3.39 18.17
N ALA A 45 -9.22 4.29 17.52
CA ALA A 45 -9.14 5.70 17.90
C ALA A 45 -10.53 6.37 17.85
N LEU A 46 -11.31 6.13 16.80
CA LEU A 46 -12.70 6.62 16.69
C LEU A 46 -13.61 6.07 17.80
N LYS A 47 -13.48 4.77 18.13
CA LYS A 47 -14.25 4.17 19.24
C LYS A 47 -13.89 4.78 20.59
N LEU A 48 -12.59 5.01 20.84
CA LEU A 48 -12.12 5.63 22.07
C LEU A 48 -12.58 7.09 22.17
N LEU A 49 -12.50 7.85 21.07
CA LEU A 49 -13.02 9.21 21.02
C LEU A 49 -14.53 9.25 21.29
N GLY A 50 -15.30 8.37 20.65
CA GLY A 50 -16.75 8.27 20.90
C GLY A 50 -17.07 7.93 22.36
N ALA A 51 -16.31 7.03 22.98
CA ALA A 51 -16.47 6.70 24.40
C ALA A 51 -16.15 7.89 25.33
N LYS A 52 -15.10 8.66 25.02
CA LYS A 52 -14.74 9.87 25.77
C LYS A 52 -15.83 10.95 25.67
N VAL A 53 -16.29 11.24 24.46
CA VAL A 53 -17.39 12.19 24.21
C VAL A 53 -18.65 11.77 24.95
N TYR A 54 -19.04 10.50 24.85
CA TYR A 54 -20.21 9.98 25.56
C TYR A 54 -20.08 10.12 27.07
N LYS A 55 -18.91 9.79 27.64
CA LYS A 55 -18.65 9.93 29.06
C LYS A 55 -18.74 11.38 29.52
N SER A 56 -18.13 12.32 28.79
CA SER A 56 -18.21 13.75 29.11
C SER A 56 -19.64 14.27 29.05
N TYR A 57 -20.42 13.85 28.04
CA TYR A 57 -21.83 14.18 27.93
C TYR A 57 -22.64 13.67 29.14
N CYS A 58 -22.43 12.42 29.55
CA CYS A 58 -23.10 11.86 30.73
C CYS A 58 -22.72 12.56 32.03
N ASN A 59 -21.46 13.00 32.15
CA ASN A 59 -20.95 13.68 33.33
C ASN A 59 -21.20 15.19 33.34
N GLN A 60 -21.75 15.75 32.25
CA GLN A 60 -21.85 17.20 32.03
C GLN A 60 -20.49 17.91 32.15
N GLU A 61 -19.42 17.23 31.74
CA GLU A 61 -18.05 17.73 31.73
C GLU A 61 -17.71 18.29 30.36
N GLU A 62 -16.96 19.40 30.33
CA GLU A 62 -16.38 19.91 29.09
C GLU A 62 -15.30 18.95 28.59
N PHE A 63 -15.34 18.63 27.30
CA PHE A 63 -14.37 17.75 26.65
C PHE A 63 -13.88 18.40 25.36
N GLU A 64 -12.57 18.57 25.27
CA GLU A 64 -11.89 19.11 24.10
C GLU A 64 -11.30 17.96 23.27
N PRO A 65 -11.88 17.63 22.11
CA PRO A 65 -11.44 16.49 21.29
C PRO A 65 -10.29 16.83 20.33
N ASP A 66 -9.74 18.04 20.37
CA ASP A 66 -8.88 18.56 19.30
C ASP A 66 -7.61 17.74 19.09
N SER A 67 -6.99 17.25 20.17
CA SER A 67 -5.81 16.38 20.10
C SER A 67 -6.16 15.05 19.43
N GLU A 68 -7.21 14.36 19.90
CA GLU A 68 -7.64 13.08 19.34
C GLU A 68 -8.09 13.20 17.88
N VAL A 69 -8.77 14.29 17.54
CA VAL A 69 -9.19 14.57 16.16
C VAL A 69 -7.98 14.82 15.27
N SER A 70 -6.96 15.53 15.77
CA SER A 70 -5.71 15.77 15.04
C SER A 70 -4.96 14.47 14.78
N GLU A 71 -4.82 13.62 15.78
CA GLU A 71 -4.20 12.29 15.63
C GLU A 71 -4.94 11.44 14.59
N ILE A 72 -6.27 11.38 14.66
CA ILE A 72 -7.08 10.63 13.68
C ILE A 72 -6.91 11.18 12.26
N LYS A 73 -6.83 12.52 12.10
CA LYS A 73 -6.56 13.15 10.79
C LYS A 73 -5.20 12.75 10.24
N GLU A 74 -4.16 12.74 11.08
CA GLU A 74 -2.82 12.30 10.69
C GLU A 74 -2.83 10.83 10.24
N MET A 75 -3.51 9.97 10.99
CA MET A 75 -3.66 8.55 10.62
C MET A 75 -4.37 8.38 9.26
N TYR A 76 -5.40 9.18 8.97
CA TYR A 76 -6.04 9.17 7.65
C TYR A 76 -5.13 9.68 6.53
N SER A 77 -4.27 10.67 6.81
CA SER A 77 -3.25 11.13 5.86
C SER A 77 -2.27 10.01 5.53
N ASN A 78 -1.73 9.35 6.56
CA ASN A 78 -0.83 8.20 6.39
C ASN A 78 -1.49 7.06 5.60
N LEU A 79 -2.78 6.80 5.84
CA LEU A 79 -3.54 5.80 5.08
C LEU A 79 -3.66 6.16 3.60
N LYS A 80 -3.87 7.45 3.30
CA LYS A 80 -3.93 7.95 1.92
C LYS A 80 -2.59 7.75 1.21
N ASP A 81 -1.49 8.02 1.90
CA ASP A 81 -0.14 7.87 1.35
C ASP A 81 0.20 6.39 1.08
N ILE A 82 -0.13 5.48 1.99
CA ILE A 82 0.04 4.03 1.78
C ILE A 82 -0.77 3.57 0.57
N ARG A 83 -2.02 4.00 0.43
CA ARG A 83 -2.87 3.66 -0.72
C ARG A 83 -2.30 4.20 -2.03
N ALA A 84 -1.75 5.42 -2.03
CA ALA A 84 -1.08 5.99 -3.18
C ALA A 84 0.16 5.18 -3.58
N GLN A 85 0.97 4.74 -2.61
CA GLN A 85 2.13 3.87 -2.86
C GLN A 85 1.72 2.51 -3.46
N ILE A 86 0.66 1.88 -2.95
CA ILE A 86 0.11 0.63 -3.51
C ILE A 86 -0.33 0.85 -4.96
N ALA A 87 -1.06 1.94 -5.23
CA ALA A 87 -1.52 2.26 -6.58
C ALA A 87 -0.35 2.49 -7.55
N TYR A 88 0.68 3.22 -7.11
CA TYR A 88 1.89 3.45 -7.88
C TYR A 88 2.61 2.13 -8.23
N LEU A 89 2.82 1.25 -7.25
CA LEU A 89 3.47 -0.05 -7.47
C LEU A 89 2.67 -0.95 -8.42
N ARG A 90 1.34 -0.96 -8.31
CA ARG A 90 0.47 -1.71 -9.25
C ARG A 90 0.53 -1.17 -10.68
N ASN A 91 0.55 0.16 -10.84
CA ASN A 91 0.66 0.78 -12.15
C ASN A 91 2.03 0.53 -12.79
N ALA A 92 3.11 0.56 -11.99
CA ALA A 92 4.44 0.18 -12.44
C ALA A 92 4.49 -1.29 -12.88
N GLU A 93 3.86 -2.20 -12.13
CA GLU A 93 3.74 -3.62 -12.49
C GLU A 93 2.94 -3.82 -13.78
N PHE A 94 1.82 -3.10 -13.95
CA PHE A 94 0.97 -3.17 -15.14
C PHE A 94 1.70 -2.67 -16.39
N ASN A 95 2.40 -1.54 -16.31
CA ASN A 95 3.17 -0.99 -17.42
C ASN A 95 4.30 -1.92 -17.85
N PHE A 96 4.97 -2.57 -16.89
CA PHE A 96 5.96 -3.62 -17.18
C PHE A 96 5.33 -4.85 -17.84
N SER A 97 4.10 -5.22 -17.47
CA SER A 97 3.38 -6.33 -18.12
C SER A 97 2.99 -6.02 -19.57
N LYS A 98 2.72 -4.74 -19.89
CA LYS A 98 2.30 -4.31 -21.24
C LYS A 98 3.47 -4.30 -22.24
N THR A 99 4.65 -3.84 -21.84
CA THR A 99 5.87 -3.94 -22.67
C THR A 99 6.22 -5.38 -23.01
N LEU A 100 5.98 -6.33 -22.10
CA LEU A 100 6.23 -7.77 -22.34
C LEU A 100 5.33 -8.42 -23.39
N LYS A 101 4.12 -7.91 -23.64
CA LYS A 101 3.24 -8.43 -24.69
C LYS A 101 3.60 -7.90 -26.07
N SER A 102 4.27 -6.75 -26.15
CA SER A 102 4.73 -6.17 -27.41
C SER A 102 5.95 -6.90 -27.96
N ASP A 103 6.89 -7.32 -27.09
CA ASP A 103 8.12 -8.04 -27.49
C ASP A 103 7.91 -9.49 -27.98
N LYS A 104 6.69 -10.03 -27.87
CA LYS A 104 6.35 -11.39 -28.36
C LYS A 104 5.58 -11.38 -29.69
N GLY A 105 5.47 -10.22 -30.34
CA GLY A 105 4.59 -9.96 -31.48
C GLY A 105 5.28 -9.53 -32.78
N GLU A 106 6.58 -9.78 -32.95
CA GLU A 106 7.30 -9.66 -34.23
C GLU A 106 8.16 -10.89 -34.48
#